data_AF-A0A8J7ZHV2-F1
#
_entry.id   AF-A0A8J7ZHV2-F1
#
_cell.length_a   1.000
_cell.length_b   1.000
_cell.length_c   1.000
_cell.angle_alpha   90.00
_cell.angle_beta   90.00
_cell.angle_gamma   90.00
#
_symmetry.space_group_name_H-M   'P 1'
#
loop_
_entity.id
_entity.type
_entity.pdbx_description
1 polymer ?
#
loop_
_entity_poly.entity_id
_entity_poly.type
_entity_poly.pdbx_seq_one_letter_code
_entity_poly.pdbx_strand_id
1 'polypeptide(L)' 'MAHCRYCDADVDVEALVRHETDGLLRVHCPECEGLLGAYRDPAGD' A
#
# COMPACT_ATOMS: atom_id res chain seq x y z
N MET A 1 -2.76 -2.10 12.16
CA MET A 1 -2.56 -3.44 11.56
C MET A 1 -3.35 -3.49 10.27
N ALA A 2 -2.74 -3.93 9.17
CA ALA A 2 -3.37 -4.17 7.89
C ALA A 2 -3.18 -5.65 7.53
N HIS A 3 -4.24 -6.30 7.08
CA HIS A 3 -4.17 -7.70 6.65
C HIS A 3 -3.82 -7.77 5.17
N CYS A 4 -2.76 -8.51 4.84
CA CYS A 4 -2.42 -8.77 3.45
C CYS A 4 -3.21 -9.95 2.90
N ARG A 5 -4.15 -9.68 1.97
CA ARG A 5 -4.94 -10.74 1.32
C ARG A 5 -4.15 -11.70 0.42
N TYR A 6 -2.88 -11.44 0.13
CA TYR A 6 -2.06 -12.26 -0.77
C TYR A 6 -1.23 -13.30 -0.03
N CYS A 7 -0.52 -12.88 1.03
CA CYS A 7 0.28 -13.77 1.86
C CYS A 7 -0.37 -14.11 3.20
N ASP A 8 -1.58 -13.60 3.46
CA ASP A 8 -2.33 -13.75 4.71
C ASP A 8 -1.56 -13.28 5.96
N ALA A 9 -0.60 -12.38 5.78
CA ALA A 9 0.20 -11.82 6.87
C ALA A 9 -0.45 -10.55 7.43
N ASP A 10 -0.47 -10.47 8.76
CA ASP A 10 -0.72 -9.24 9.49
C ASP A 10 0.53 -8.35 9.43
N VAL A 11 0.40 -7.18 8.82
CA VAL A 11 1.50 -6.21 8.69
C VAL A 11 1.14 -4.89 9.37
N ASP A 12 2.14 -4.20 9.89
CA ASP A 12 1.93 -2.88 10.47
C ASP A 12 1.63 -1.83 9.40
N VAL A 13 0.68 -0.93 9.68
CA VAL A 13 0.26 0.11 8.73
C VAL A 13 1.38 1.09 8.45
N GLU A 14 2.26 1.29 9.44
CA GLU A 14 3.46 2.11 9.35
C GLU A 14 4.58 1.41 8.57
N ALA A 15 4.59 0.08 8.53
CA ALA A 15 5.54 -0.73 7.78
C ALA A 15 5.12 -0.96 6.31
N LEU A 16 3.94 -0.48 5.91
CA LEU A 16 3.45 -0.60 4.54
C LEU A 16 4.32 0.21 3.57
N VAL A 17 4.67 -0.42 2.45
CA VAL A 17 5.46 0.21 1.40
C VAL A 17 4.53 1.06 0.55
N ARG A 18 4.83 2.36 0.44
CA ARG A 18 4.01 3.32 -0.31
C ARG A 18 4.81 3.83 -1.50
N HIS A 19 4.29 3.62 -2.70
CA HIS A 19 4.90 4.03 -3.97
C HIS A 19 4.01 5.05 -4.66
N GLU A 20 4.54 6.24 -4.90
CA GLU A 20 3.88 7.27 -5.70
C GLU A 20 4.23 7.11 -7.18
N THR A 21 3.22 7.14 -8.04
CA THR A 21 3.36 7.05 -9.50
C THR A 21 2.23 7.81 -10.16
N ASP A 22 2.56 8.83 -10.94
CA ASP A 22 1.60 9.59 -11.74
C ASP A 22 0.43 10.18 -10.90
N GLY A 23 0.72 10.69 -9.70
CA GLY A 23 -0.31 11.20 -8.77
C GLY A 23 -1.16 10.10 -8.10
N LEU A 24 -0.79 8.84 -8.26
CA LEU A 24 -1.41 7.70 -7.59
C LEU A 24 -0.46 7.14 -6.53
N LEU A 25 -0.91 7.11 -5.29
CA LEU A 25 -0.23 6.48 -4.17
C LEU A 25 -0.68 5.02 -4.10
N ARG A 26 0.22 4.10 -4.46
CA ARG A 26 0.04 2.65 -4.37
C ARG A 26 0.63 2.15 -3.07
N VAL A 27 -0.06 1.23 -2.41
CA VAL A 27 0.38 0.66 -1.15
C VAL A 27 0.46 -0.84 -1.23
N HIS A 28 1.66 -1.33 -0.96
CA HIS A 28 2.07 -2.71 -1.13
C HIS A 28 2.39 -3.34 0.23
N CYS A 29 2.19 -4.65 0.32
CA CYS A 29 2.65 -5.45 1.45
C CYS A 29 4.20 -5.52 1.43
N PRO A 30 4.88 -5.30 2.57
CA PRO A 30 6.34 -5.40 2.64
C PRO A 30 6.86 -6.84 2.44
N GLU A 31 6.07 -7.86 2.77
CA GLU A 31 6.51 -9.25 2.75
C GLU A 31 6.41 -9.90 1.36
N CYS A 32 5.31 -9.63 0.64
CA CYS A 32 5.01 -10.29 -0.64
C CYS A 32 4.86 -9.33 -1.81
N GLU A 33 5.07 -8.03 -1.59
CA GLU A 33 4.93 -6.95 -2.58
C GLU A 33 3.53 -6.84 -3.21
N GLY A 34 2.54 -7.55 -2.65
CA GLY A 34 1.16 -7.56 -3.12
C GLY A 34 0.50 -6.19 -2.96
N LEU A 35 -0.17 -5.71 -4.01
CA LEU A 35 -0.89 -4.44 -4.02
C LEU A 35 -2.13 -4.51 -3.11
N LEU A 36 -2.05 -3.86 -1.95
CA LEU A 36 -3.11 -3.79 -0.95
C LEU A 36 -4.14 -2.72 -1.30
N GLY A 37 -3.70 -1.60 -1.88
CA GLY A 37 -4.59 -0.51 -2.27
C GLY A 37 -3.89 0.52 -3.14
N ALA A 38 -4.69 1.32 -3.85
CA ALA A 38 -4.22 2.47 -4.59
C ALA A 38 -5.18 3.63 -4.37
N TYR A 39 -4.64 4.79 -4.04
CA TYR A 39 -5.39 6.02 -3.81
C TYR A 39 -4.85 7.08 -4.75
N ARG A 40 -5.74 7.90 -5.29
CA ARG A 40 -5.32 9.11 -5.99
C ARG A 40 -5.03 10.15 -4.93
N ASP A 41 -3.84 10.73 -4.95
CA ASP A 41 -3.48 11.75 -3.98
C ASP A 41 -4.38 12.98 -4.20
N PRO A 42 -5.14 13.44 -3.19
CA PRO A 42 -6.04 14.57 -3.33
C PRO A 42 -5.31 15.92 -3.33
N ALA A 43 -3.98 15.98 -3.18
CA ALA A 43 -3.21 17.23 -3.21
C ALA A 43 -2.80 17.69 -4.63
N GLY A 44 -3.37 17.08 -5.67
CA GLY A 44 -3.38 17.67 -7.01
C GLY A 44 -4.43 18.77 -7.12
N ASP A 45 -4.12 19.96 -6.59
CA ASP A 45 -4.78 21.23 -6.92
C ASP A 45 -4.17 21.81 -8.21
#